data_AF-A0A927BCI6-F1
#
_entry.id   AF-A0A927BCI6-F1
#
_cell.length_a   1.000
_cell.length_b   1.000
_cell.length_c   1.000
_cell.angle_alpha   90.00
_cell.angle_beta   90.00
_cell.angle_gamma   90.00
#
_symmetry.space_group_name_H-M   'P 1'
#
loop_
_entity.id
_entity.type
_entity.pdbx_description
1 polymer ?
#
loop_
_entity_poly.entity_id
_entity_poly.type
_entity_poly.pdbx_seq_one_letter_code
_entity_poly.pdbx_strand_id
1 'polypeptide(L)'
;MKNTLLLLASLVLTTAGAALAQAPATTTSPQANEKARSHPSPTQKADRKASKMAKALGLNADQEARVEQLLLARQQEVAALKTKYGTDKKAGRADLKAAHDRYQAQLKTILTPEQYTKFNQLKEERHDHGKKKAKANP
;
A
#
# COMPACT_ATOMS: atom_id res chain seq x y z
N MET A 1 -7.17 -25.99 -26.13
CA MET A 1 -7.42 -25.93 -27.57
C MET A 1 -8.31 -24.72 -27.86
N LYS A 2 -8.18 -24.18 -29.06
CA LYS A 2 -8.53 -22.81 -29.49
C LYS A 2 -9.98 -22.74 -29.96
N ASN A 3 -10.73 -21.71 -29.55
CA ASN A 3 -11.86 -21.21 -30.33
C ASN A 3 -11.88 -19.67 -30.29
N THR A 4 -11.29 -19.08 -31.32
CA THR A 4 -11.47 -17.69 -31.77
C THR A 4 -12.56 -17.65 -32.84
N LEU A 5 -13.53 -16.74 -32.75
CA LEU A 5 -14.39 -16.25 -33.86
C LEU A 5 -15.16 -15.03 -33.30
N LEU A 6 -14.80 -13.78 -33.64
CA LEU A 6 -15.14 -12.99 -34.84
C LEU A 6 -16.50 -12.26 -34.78
N LEU A 7 -16.39 -10.96 -35.11
CA LEU A 7 -17.19 -10.21 -36.09
C LEU A 7 -18.38 -9.33 -35.67
N LEU A 8 -18.38 -8.17 -36.35
CA LEU A 8 -19.47 -7.25 -36.75
C LEU A 8 -19.80 -6.13 -35.75
N ALA A 9 -19.36 -4.87 -35.95
CA ALA A 9 -19.52 -3.91 -37.06
C ALA A 9 -20.88 -3.20 -37.10
N SER A 10 -20.83 -1.94 -37.56
CA SER A 10 -21.88 -0.93 -37.82
C SER A 10 -22.50 -0.24 -36.59
N LEU A 11 -22.24 1.04 -36.32
CA LEU A 11 -22.52 2.28 -37.09
C LEU A 11 -24.02 2.54 -37.25
N VAL A 12 -24.53 3.50 -36.48
CA VAL A 12 -25.69 4.32 -36.86
C VAL A 12 -25.38 5.79 -36.53
N LEU A 13 -25.81 6.64 -37.45
CA LEU A 13 -25.43 8.01 -37.75
C LEU A 13 -26.62 8.94 -37.47
N THR A 14 -26.35 10.23 -37.22
CA THR A 14 -27.24 11.43 -37.32
C THR A 14 -28.38 11.54 -36.29
N THR A 15 -28.72 12.71 -35.73
CA THR A 15 -29.01 14.03 -36.35
C THR A 15 -28.80 15.20 -35.38
N ALA A 16 -28.57 16.39 -35.94
CA ALA A 16 -28.47 17.67 -35.25
C ALA A 16 -29.85 18.23 -34.82
N GLY A 17 -29.90 18.85 -33.65
CA GLY A 17 -31.01 19.70 -33.21
C GLY A 17 -30.47 20.95 -32.54
N ALA A 18 -30.65 22.10 -33.18
CA ALA A 18 -30.38 23.41 -32.61
C ALA A 18 -31.66 23.92 -31.93
N ALA A 19 -31.64 24.14 -30.62
CA ALA A 19 -32.57 25.06 -29.95
C ALA A 19 -32.14 25.37 -28.50
N LEU A 20 -32.18 26.67 -28.20
CA LEU A 20 -32.25 27.33 -26.89
C LEU A 20 -30.94 27.57 -26.13
N ALA A 21 -30.51 28.82 -26.24
CA ALA A 21 -29.66 29.51 -25.30
C ALA A 21 -30.12 29.28 -23.85
N GLN A 22 -29.27 28.63 -23.07
CA GLN A 22 -29.20 28.83 -21.63
C GLN A 22 -27.76 29.19 -21.32
N ALA A 23 -27.56 30.44 -20.90
CA ALA A 23 -26.29 30.93 -20.42
C ALA A 23 -25.79 30.04 -19.27
N PRO A 24 -24.57 29.48 -19.32
CA PRO A 24 -23.97 28.99 -18.11
C PRO A 24 -23.62 30.22 -17.28
N ALA A 25 -24.40 30.47 -16.24
CA ALA A 25 -23.91 31.23 -15.10
C ALA A 25 -22.62 30.52 -14.66
N THR A 26 -21.48 31.15 -14.96
CA THR A 26 -20.19 30.76 -14.39
C THR A 26 -20.32 30.94 -12.89
N THR A 27 -20.70 29.87 -12.22
CA THR A 27 -20.40 29.69 -10.81
C THR A 27 -18.89 29.62 -10.72
N THR A 28 -18.30 30.79 -10.53
CA THR A 28 -16.94 30.96 -10.02
C THR A 28 -16.91 30.33 -8.64
N SER A 29 -16.77 29.01 -8.59
CA SER A 29 -16.35 28.32 -7.39
C SER A 29 -14.86 28.60 -7.23
N PRO A 30 -14.42 29.14 -6.09
CA PRO A 30 -13.03 29.51 -5.91
C PRO A 30 -12.16 28.30 -6.12
N GLN A 31 -11.13 28.51 -6.92
CA GLN A 31 -9.92 27.73 -7.10
C GLN A 31 -9.32 27.38 -5.73
N ALA A 32 -9.88 26.38 -5.06
CA ALA A 32 -9.24 25.70 -3.95
C ALA A 32 -8.25 24.74 -4.60
N ASN A 33 -6.98 25.12 -4.50
CA ASN A 33 -5.80 24.30 -4.79
C ASN A 33 -5.77 23.11 -3.82
N GLU A 34 -6.74 22.20 -3.96
CA GLU A 34 -6.77 20.90 -3.31
C GLU A 34 -5.77 20.03 -4.06
N LYS A 35 -4.49 20.18 -3.70
CA LYS A 35 -3.46 19.19 -3.98
C LYS A 35 -3.84 17.94 -3.20
N ALA A 36 -4.87 17.23 -3.67
CA ALA A 36 -5.33 15.96 -3.18
C ALA A 36 -4.12 15.02 -3.21
N ARG A 37 -3.45 14.89 -2.06
CA ARG A 37 -2.34 13.96 -1.92
C ARG A 37 -2.96 12.58 -1.97
N SER A 38 -3.07 12.01 -3.17
CA SER A 38 -3.57 10.65 -3.38
C SER A 38 -2.84 9.73 -2.42
N HIS A 39 -3.58 9.19 -1.45
CA HIS A 39 -3.01 8.25 -0.51
C HIS A 39 -2.57 7.02 -1.30
N PRO A 40 -1.31 6.57 -1.13
CA PRO A 40 -0.81 5.46 -1.92
C PRO A 40 -1.58 4.17 -1.61
N SER A 41 -1.84 3.39 -2.66
CA SER A 41 -2.55 2.12 -2.55
C SER A 41 -1.78 1.14 -1.64
N PRO A 42 -2.44 0.09 -1.11
CA PRO A 42 -1.77 -0.95 -0.34
C PRO A 42 -0.58 -1.57 -1.08
N THR A 43 -0.73 -1.86 -2.36
CA THR A 43 0.33 -2.39 -3.21
C THR A 43 1.49 -1.41 -3.35
N GLN A 44 1.23 -0.13 -3.64
CA GLN A 44 2.27 0.90 -3.72
C GLN A 44 2.99 1.17 -2.39
N LYS A 45 2.36 0.83 -1.26
CA LYS A 45 2.99 0.89 0.07
C LYS A 45 3.87 -0.33 0.31
N ALA A 46 3.45 -1.51 -0.13
CA ALA A 46 4.23 -2.74 -0.03
C ALA A 46 5.48 -2.67 -0.91
N ASP A 47 5.31 -2.33 -2.19
CA ASP A 47 6.37 -2.11 -3.17
C ASP A 47 7.44 -1.14 -2.65
N ARG A 48 7.05 0.10 -2.30
CA ARG A 48 8.01 1.08 -1.75
C ARG A 48 8.71 0.64 -0.46
N LYS A 49 8.09 -0.23 0.34
CA LYS A 49 8.75 -0.81 1.51
C LYS A 49 9.73 -1.91 1.12
N ALA A 50 9.35 -2.79 0.19
CA ALA A 50 10.21 -3.82 -0.36
C ALA A 50 11.46 -3.20 -0.97
N SER A 51 11.33 -2.19 -1.83
CA SER A 51 12.50 -1.54 -2.44
C SER A 51 13.40 -0.81 -1.45
N LYS A 52 12.83 -0.27 -0.36
CA LYS A 52 13.65 0.29 0.73
C LYS A 52 14.41 -0.81 1.48
N MET A 53 13.77 -1.95 1.72
CA MET A 53 14.44 -3.11 2.32
C MET A 53 15.50 -3.67 1.38
N ALA A 54 15.23 -3.74 0.08
CA ALA A 54 16.17 -4.16 -0.95
C ALA A 54 17.44 -3.32 -0.92
N LYS A 55 17.30 -1.99 -0.94
CA LYS A 55 18.44 -1.07 -0.85
C LYS A 55 19.18 -1.16 0.48
N ALA A 56 18.47 -1.24 1.61
CA ALA A 56 19.10 -1.24 2.93
C ALA A 56 19.81 -2.57 3.24
N LEU A 57 19.27 -3.68 2.78
CA LEU A 57 19.75 -5.03 3.11
C LEU A 57 20.56 -5.67 1.97
N GLY A 58 20.59 -5.07 0.78
CA GLY A 58 21.21 -5.67 -0.40
C GLY A 58 20.46 -6.91 -0.87
N LEU A 59 19.13 -6.82 -0.98
CA LEU A 59 18.32 -7.93 -1.48
C LEU A 59 18.49 -8.06 -3.00
N ASN A 60 18.51 -9.29 -3.50
CA ASN A 60 18.38 -9.54 -4.94
C ASN A 60 16.90 -9.42 -5.38
N ALA A 61 16.66 -9.45 -6.70
CA ALA A 61 15.34 -9.28 -7.28
C ALA A 61 14.31 -10.32 -6.78
N ASP A 62 14.72 -11.59 -6.65
CA ASP A 62 13.85 -12.66 -6.18
C ASP A 62 13.47 -12.47 -4.70
N GLN A 63 14.43 -12.07 -3.87
CA GLN A 63 14.20 -11.74 -2.45
C GLN A 63 13.29 -10.53 -2.32
N GLU A 64 13.50 -9.47 -3.10
CA GLU A 64 12.65 -8.27 -3.10
C GLU A 64 11.20 -8.62 -3.46
N ALA A 65 10.97 -9.38 -4.54
CA ALA A 65 9.64 -9.80 -4.94
C ALA A 65 8.93 -10.63 -3.85
N ARG A 66 9.64 -11.56 -3.21
CA ARG A 66 9.08 -12.34 -2.08
C ARG A 66 8.77 -11.48 -0.87
N VAL A 67 9.64 -10.51 -0.55
CA VAL A 67 9.41 -9.54 0.54
C VAL A 67 8.20 -8.66 0.24
N GLU A 68 8.02 -8.21 -1.00
CA GLU A 68 6.85 -7.42 -1.41
C GLU A 68 5.55 -8.19 -1.17
N GLN A 69 5.47 -9.45 -1.65
CA GLN A 69 4.30 -10.30 -1.44
C GLN A 69 4.02 -10.53 0.05
N LEU A 70 5.07 -10.78 0.84
CA LEU A 70 4.96 -10.93 2.29
C LEU A 70 4.43 -9.65 2.96
N LEU A 71 4.89 -8.47 2.52
CA LEU A 71 4.43 -7.18 3.04
C LEU A 71 2.97 -6.90 2.67
N LEU A 72 2.55 -7.27 1.46
CA LEU A 72 1.17 -7.16 1.01
C LEU A 72 0.25 -8.03 1.88
N ALA A 73 0.59 -9.31 2.05
CA ALA A 73 -0.16 -10.27 2.87
C ALA A 73 -0.28 -9.78 4.32
N ARG A 74 0.84 -9.34 4.92
CA ARG A 74 0.84 -8.74 6.26
C ARG A 74 -0.08 -7.53 6.34
N GLN A 75 -0.08 -6.66 5.33
CA GLN A 75 -0.91 -5.47 5.33
C GLN A 75 -2.40 -5.82 5.27
N GLN A 76 -2.79 -6.80 4.47
CA GLN A 76 -4.16 -7.30 4.39
C GLN A 76 -4.59 -7.94 5.72
N GLU A 77 -3.76 -8.79 6.31
CA GLU A 77 -4.03 -9.45 7.59
C GLU A 77 -4.21 -8.41 8.71
N VAL A 78 -3.27 -7.46 8.84
CA VAL A 78 -3.38 -6.39 9.84
C VAL A 78 -4.59 -5.50 9.59
N ALA A 79 -4.97 -5.24 8.34
CA ALA A 79 -6.18 -4.49 8.03
C ALA A 79 -7.43 -5.26 8.47
N ALA A 80 -7.52 -6.56 8.17
CA ALA A 80 -8.62 -7.41 8.60
C ALA A 80 -8.74 -7.48 10.13
N LEU A 81 -7.62 -7.63 10.85
CA LEU A 81 -7.60 -7.62 12.31
C LEU A 81 -8.05 -6.27 12.87
N LYS A 82 -7.64 -5.15 12.25
CA LYS A 82 -8.11 -3.82 12.66
C LYS A 82 -9.61 -3.65 12.44
N THR A 83 -10.15 -4.16 11.33
CA THR A 83 -11.60 -4.15 11.09
C THR A 83 -12.33 -5.03 12.11
N LYS A 84 -11.80 -6.22 12.39
CA LYS A 84 -12.38 -7.18 13.35
C LYS A 84 -12.49 -6.61 14.76
N TYR A 85 -11.44 -5.95 15.24
CA TYR A 85 -11.35 -5.48 16.62
C TYR A 85 -11.74 -4.01 16.79
N GLY A 86 -11.80 -3.23 15.71
CA GLY A 86 -12.23 -1.84 15.73
C GLY A 86 -11.47 -0.99 16.77
N THR A 87 -12.20 -0.45 17.74
CA THR A 87 -11.66 0.36 18.84
C THR A 87 -11.09 -0.48 19.99
N ASP A 88 -11.45 -1.77 20.09
CA ASP A 88 -10.95 -2.67 21.13
C ASP A 88 -9.57 -3.25 20.78
N LYS A 89 -8.57 -2.38 20.91
CA LYS A 89 -7.17 -2.75 20.67
C LYS A 89 -6.65 -3.79 21.66
N LYS A 90 -7.28 -3.94 22.84
CA LYS A 90 -6.83 -4.90 23.85
C LYS A 90 -7.21 -6.32 23.42
N ALA A 91 -8.46 -6.52 22.98
CA ALA A 91 -8.92 -7.80 22.44
C ALA A 91 -8.08 -8.26 21.23
N GLY A 92 -7.69 -7.33 20.35
CA GLY A 92 -6.88 -7.65 19.17
C GLY A 92 -5.38 -7.82 19.39
N ARG A 93 -4.86 -7.60 20.61
CA ARG A 93 -3.41 -7.57 20.85
C ARG A 93 -2.74 -8.92 20.56
N ALA A 94 -3.35 -10.03 20.99
CA ALA A 94 -2.80 -11.36 20.78
C ALA A 94 -2.71 -11.70 19.28
N ASP A 95 -3.78 -11.45 18.52
CA ASP A 95 -3.81 -11.71 17.09
C ASP A 95 -2.83 -10.83 16.31
N LEU A 96 -2.72 -9.55 16.66
CA LEU A 96 -1.74 -8.66 16.04
C LEU A 96 -0.31 -9.09 16.34
N LYS A 97 -0.04 -9.61 17.55
CA LYS A 97 1.25 -10.20 17.89
C LYS A 97 1.51 -11.46 17.06
N ALA A 98 0.54 -12.35 16.96
CA ALA A 98 0.67 -13.57 16.16
C ALA A 98 0.93 -13.26 14.67
N ALA A 99 0.23 -12.26 14.10
CA ALA A 99 0.48 -11.78 12.75
C ALA A 99 1.90 -11.19 12.60
N HIS A 100 2.40 -10.48 13.61
CA HIS A 100 3.78 -10.00 13.62
C HIS A 100 4.78 -11.16 13.65
N ASP A 101 4.58 -12.15 14.51
CA ASP A 101 5.48 -13.28 14.67
C ASP A 101 5.51 -14.13 13.38
N ARG A 102 4.35 -14.37 12.74
CA ARG A 102 4.25 -15.01 11.42
C ARG A 102 5.07 -14.27 10.36
N TYR A 103 4.90 -12.95 10.28
CA TYR A 103 5.69 -12.13 9.37
C TYR A 103 7.19 -12.25 9.62
N GLN A 104 7.64 -12.23 10.88
CA GLN A 104 9.06 -12.36 11.21
C GLN A 104 9.61 -13.73 10.80
N ALA A 105 8.86 -14.80 11.06
CA ALA A 105 9.24 -16.16 10.69
C ALA A 105 9.40 -16.28 9.16
N GLN A 106 8.41 -15.81 8.40
CA GLN A 106 8.47 -15.84 6.93
C GLN A 106 9.56 -14.92 6.36
N LEU A 107 9.79 -13.76 6.97
CA LEU A 107 10.87 -12.87 6.54
C LEU A 107 12.24 -13.54 6.72
N LYS A 108 12.44 -14.26 7.82
CA LYS A 108 13.68 -14.98 8.11
C LYS A 108 13.96 -16.12 7.11
N THR A 109 12.95 -16.67 6.43
CA THR A 109 13.17 -17.68 5.38
C THR A 109 13.53 -17.07 4.03
N ILE A 110 13.23 -15.79 3.81
CA ILE A 110 13.55 -15.06 2.56
C ILE A 110 14.94 -14.42 2.65
N LEU A 111 15.29 -13.91 3.83
CA LEU A 111 16.56 -13.22 4.07
C LEU A 111 17.67 -14.19 4.46
N THR A 112 18.91 -13.86 4.09
CA THR A 112 20.08 -14.55 4.65
C THR A 112 20.24 -14.19 6.14
N PRO A 113 20.98 -14.98 6.94
CA PRO A 113 21.24 -14.67 8.34
C PRO A 113 21.86 -13.28 8.56
N GLU A 114 22.77 -12.88 7.68
CA GLU A 114 23.43 -11.56 7.71
C GLU A 114 22.44 -10.43 7.41
N GLN A 115 21.63 -10.59 6.35
CA GLN A 115 20.58 -9.62 5.99
C GLN A 115 19.54 -9.48 7.11
N TYR A 116 19.15 -10.59 7.75
CA TYR A 116 18.22 -10.57 8.87
C TYR A 116 18.80 -9.88 10.12
N THR A 117 20.09 -10.07 10.38
CA THR A 117 20.80 -9.37 11.46
C THR A 117 20.81 -7.87 11.22
N LYS A 118 21.19 -7.44 10.00
CA LYS A 118 21.16 -6.02 9.60
C LYS A 118 19.74 -5.43 9.68
N PHE A 119 18.74 -6.19 9.28
CA PHE A 119 17.34 -5.79 9.41
C PHE A 119 16.96 -5.50 10.87
N ASN A 120 17.38 -6.34 11.81
CA ASN A 120 17.10 -6.13 13.24
C ASN A 120 17.84 -4.91 13.81
N GLN A 121 19.08 -4.66 13.40
CA GLN A 121 19.82 -3.46 13.79
C GLN A 121 19.11 -2.18 13.32
N LEU A 122 18.76 -2.10 12.03
CA LEU A 122 18.01 -0.97 11.45
C LEU A 122 16.64 -0.78 12.11
N LYS A 123 16.01 -1.86 12.58
CA LYS A 123 14.74 -1.80 13.32
C LYS A 123 14.94 -1.16 14.68
N GLU A 124 15.97 -1.54 15.42
CA GLU A 124 16.28 -0.97 16.74
C GLU A 124 16.69 0.49 16.63
N GLU A 125 17.56 0.84 15.67
CA GLU A 125 17.94 2.22 15.42
C GLU A 125 16.72 3.11 15.19
N ARG A 126 15.78 2.69 14.35
CA ARG A 126 14.54 3.47 14.12
C ARG A 126 13.69 3.59 15.37
N HIS A 127 13.63 2.55 16.19
CA HIS A 127 12.90 2.58 17.45
C HIS A 127 13.50 3.58 18.43
N ASP A 128 14.82 3.59 18.57
CA ASP A 128 15.54 4.52 19.44
C ASP A 128 15.45 5.97 18.96
N HIS A 129 15.57 6.21 17.65
CA HIS A 129 15.35 7.54 17.08
C HIS A 129 13.92 8.02 17.31
N GLY A 130 12.93 7.13 17.22
CA GLY A 130 11.52 7.44 17.54
C GLY A 130 11.34 7.85 19.01
N LYS A 131 11.93 7.10 19.94
CA LYS A 131 11.90 7.42 21.38
C LYS A 131 12.56 8.77 21.68
N LYS A 132 13.73 9.04 21.11
CA LYS A 132 14.45 10.30 21.33
C LYS A 132 13.61 11.50 20.84
N LYS A 133 12.98 11.40 19.67
CA LYS A 133 12.09 12.45 19.15
C LYS A 133 10.84 12.66 20.01
N ALA A 134 10.21 11.58 20.50
CA ALA A 134 9.06 11.68 21.38
C ALA A 134 9.39 12.37 22.71
N LYS A 135 10.62 12.18 23.24
CA LYS A 135 11.09 12.85 24.45
C LYS A 135 11.48 14.32 24.24
N ALA A 136 11.93 14.68 23.04
CA ALA A 136 12.37 16.03 22.71
C ALA A 136 11.22 16.98 22.34
N ASN A 137 10.00 16.47 22.13
CA ASN A 137 8.82 17.26 21.76
C ASN A 137 7.60 16.79 22.60
N PRO A 138 7.57 17.15 23.90
CA PRO A 138 6.51 16.76 24.83
C PRO A 138 5.15 17.36 24.49
#